data_AF-A0A2S3U2G7-F1
#
_entry.id   AF-A0A2S3U2G7-F1
#
_cell.length_a   1.000
_cell.length_b   1.000
_cell.length_c   1.000
_cell.angle_alpha   90.00
_cell.angle_beta   90.00
_cell.angle_gamma   90.00
#
_symmetry.space_group_name_H-M   'P 1'
#
loop_
_entity.id
_entity.type
_entity.pdbx_description
1 polymer ?
#
loop_
_entity_poly.entity_id
_entity_poly.type
_entity_poly.pdbx_seq_one_letter_code
_entity_poly.pdbx_strand_id
1 'polypeptide(L)'
;MTFTNQETDYLMNLLTNQLMALLSRVTRWQTHSLSQHQYNQQVHETLQPELNMLTQITAKLQGQARDQTQLGAIQTGLKKLQVATTYQLTADQLAHANERRLNRRYRD
;
A
#
# COMPACT_ATOMS: atom_id res chain seq x y z
N MET A 1 -6.17 -24.80 -10.62
CA MET A 1 -4.76 -24.87 -11.04
C MET A 1 -3.92 -24.87 -9.79
N THR A 2 -2.93 -25.77 -9.71
CA THR A 2 -1.98 -25.86 -8.60
C THR A 2 -0.65 -25.33 -9.10
N PHE A 3 -0.07 -24.34 -8.43
CA PHE A 3 1.25 -23.84 -8.79
C PHE A 3 2.33 -24.82 -8.34
N THR A 4 3.42 -24.89 -9.09
CA THR A 4 4.65 -25.54 -8.60
C THR A 4 5.25 -24.72 -7.47
N ASN A 5 6.09 -25.35 -6.65
CA ASN A 5 6.78 -24.66 -5.55
C ASN A 5 7.54 -23.41 -6.03
N GLN A 6 8.24 -23.50 -7.16
CA GLN A 6 9.03 -22.39 -7.70
C GLN A 6 8.13 -21.25 -8.20
N GLU A 7 6.99 -21.56 -8.82
CA GLU A 7 6.00 -20.55 -9.21
C GLU A 7 5.38 -19.88 -7.97
N THR A 8 5.06 -20.65 -6.92
CA THR A 8 4.57 -20.11 -5.66
C THR A 8 5.58 -19.15 -5.04
N ASP A 9 6.85 -19.55 -4.91
CA ASP A 9 7.90 -18.72 -4.31
C ASP A 9 8.13 -17.43 -5.14
N TYR A 10 8.11 -17.54 -6.48
CA TYR A 10 8.20 -16.38 -7.37
C TYR A 10 7.02 -15.42 -7.18
N LEU A 11 5.79 -15.94 -7.15
CA LEU A 11 4.59 -15.12 -6.93
C LEU A 11 4.60 -14.46 -5.55
N MET A 12 5.03 -15.17 -4.50
CA MET A 12 5.16 -14.61 -3.15
C MET A 12 6.15 -13.43 -3.12
N ASN A 13 7.26 -13.52 -3.86
CA ASN A 13 8.21 -12.41 -4.01
C ASN A 13 7.62 -11.22 -4.77
N LEU A 14 6.89 -11.47 -5.86
CA LEU A 14 6.19 -10.41 -6.59
C LEU A 14 5.16 -9.69 -5.72
N LEU A 15 4.37 -10.44 -4.96
CA LEU A 15 3.40 -9.88 -4.03
C LEU A 15 4.08 -9.04 -2.94
N THR A 16 5.20 -9.52 -2.41
CA THR A 16 5.99 -8.78 -1.40
C THR A 16 6.46 -7.44 -1.95
N ASN A 17 6.99 -7.42 -3.17
CA ASN A 17 7.47 -6.20 -3.82
C ASN A 17 6.33 -5.20 -4.08
N GLN A 18 5.20 -5.69 -4.60
CA GLN A 18 4.04 -4.85 -4.86
C GLN A 18 3.47 -4.27 -3.56
N LEU A 19 3.39 -5.08 -2.51
CA LEU A 19 2.96 -4.65 -1.18
C LEU A 19 3.85 -3.53 -0.62
N MET A 20 5.18 -3.68 -0.71
CA MET A 20 6.13 -2.66 -0.27
C MET A 20 6.01 -1.36 -1.07
N ALA A 21 5.78 -1.47 -2.39
CA ALA A 21 5.55 -0.31 -3.25
C ALA A 21 4.27 0.46 -2.85
N LEU A 22 3.17 -0.25 -2.56
CA LEU A 22 1.92 0.36 -2.10
C LEU A 22 2.04 1.00 -0.73
N LEU A 23 2.69 0.33 0.23
CA LEU A 23 2.95 0.90 1.57
C LEU A 23 3.76 2.21 1.47
N SER A 24 4.75 2.23 0.58
CA SER A 24 5.54 3.44 0.30
C SER A 24 4.70 4.54 -0.34
N ARG A 25 3.79 4.20 -1.27
CA ARG A 25 2.84 5.17 -1.86
C ARG A 25 1.91 5.77 -0.82
N VAL A 26 1.30 4.92 0.02
CA VAL A 26 0.43 5.36 1.12
C VAL A 26 1.16 6.31 2.05
N THR A 27 2.37 5.97 2.47
CA THR A 27 3.19 6.84 3.34
C THR A 27 3.42 8.20 2.69
N ARG A 28 3.71 8.23 1.38
CA ARG A 28 3.85 9.49 0.63
C ARG A 28 2.55 10.28 0.59
N TRP A 29 1.40 9.64 0.36
CA TRP A 29 0.11 10.33 0.35
C TRP A 29 -0.26 10.89 1.72
N GLN A 30 -0.05 10.11 2.78
CA GLN A 30 -0.24 10.57 4.17
C GLN A 30 0.65 11.77 4.51
N THR A 31 1.81 11.88 3.86
CA THR A 31 2.75 12.96 4.08
C THR A 31 2.48 14.16 3.18
N HIS A 32 2.12 13.97 1.91
CA HIS A 32 2.18 15.01 0.89
C HIS A 32 0.83 15.46 0.34
N SER A 33 -0.27 14.76 0.66
CA SER A 33 -1.59 15.20 0.24
C SER A 33 -1.94 16.54 0.90
N LEU A 34 -2.40 17.49 0.08
CA LEU A 34 -2.75 18.85 0.49
C LEU A 34 -4.13 18.93 1.13
N SER A 35 -4.94 17.88 1.00
CA SER A 35 -6.26 17.78 1.61
C SER A 35 -6.65 16.31 1.81
N GLN A 36 -7.62 16.07 2.69
CA GLN A 36 -8.23 14.75 2.85
C GLN A 36 -8.86 14.26 1.55
N HIS A 37 -9.48 15.16 0.77
CA HIS A 37 -10.08 14.83 -0.52
C HIS A 37 -9.04 14.25 -1.49
N GLN A 38 -7.86 14.87 -1.58
CA GLN A 38 -6.78 14.37 -2.44
C GLN A 38 -6.29 12.98 -2.00
N TYR A 39 -6.14 12.75 -0.69
CA TYR A 39 -5.78 11.43 -0.16
C TYR A 39 -6.85 10.39 -0.51
N ASN A 40 -8.12 10.70 -0.27
CA ASN A 40 -9.24 9.81 -0.56
C ASN A 40 -9.31 9.44 -2.05
N GLN A 41 -9.05 10.41 -2.93
CA GLN A 41 -9.01 10.17 -4.38
C GLN A 41 -7.90 9.17 -4.74
N GLN A 42 -6.68 9.36 -4.23
CA GLN A 42 -5.57 8.42 -4.47
C GLN A 42 -5.85 7.02 -3.91
N VAL A 43 -6.47 6.95 -2.73
CA VAL A 43 -6.91 5.69 -2.15
C VAL A 43 -7.92 4.99 -3.06
N HIS A 44 -8.92 5.72 -3.56
CA HIS A 44 -9.98 5.18 -4.38
C HIS A 44 -9.47 4.72 -5.75
N GLU A 45 -8.71 5.57 -6.43
CA GLU A 45 -8.25 5.32 -7.80
C GLU A 45 -7.12 4.29 -7.87
N THR A 46 -6.30 4.17 -6.82
CA THR A 46 -5.09 3.33 -6.86
C THR A 46 -5.07 2.26 -5.77
N LEU A 47 -5.26 2.61 -4.49
CA LEU A 47 -5.03 1.64 -3.41
C LEU A 47 -6.11 0.55 -3.35
N GLN A 48 -7.39 0.92 -3.43
CA GLN A 48 -8.50 -0.03 -3.34
C GLN A 48 -8.44 -1.13 -4.41
N PRO A 49 -8.29 -0.85 -5.71
CA PRO A 49 -8.22 -1.91 -6.72
C PRO A 49 -7.01 -2.83 -6.52
N GLU A 50 -5.84 -2.27 -6.20
CA GLU A 50 -4.61 -3.02 -5.95
C GLU A 50 -4.72 -3.90 -4.70
N LEU A 51 -5.28 -3.36 -3.61
CA LEU A 51 -5.49 -4.09 -2.36
C LEU A 51 -6.45 -5.27 -2.57
N ASN A 52 -7.52 -5.07 -3.33
CA ASN A 52 -8.46 -6.14 -3.69
C ASN A 52 -7.74 -7.27 -4.44
N MET A 53 -6.94 -6.93 -5.45
CA MET A 53 -6.20 -7.91 -6.24
C MET A 53 -5.18 -8.67 -5.40
N LEU A 54 -4.34 -7.95 -4.63
CA LEU A 54 -3.33 -8.57 -3.77
C LEU A 54 -3.95 -9.50 -2.73
N THR A 55 -5.08 -9.11 -2.14
CA THR A 55 -5.80 -9.94 -1.16
C THR A 55 -6.30 -11.23 -1.80
N GLN A 56 -6.90 -11.15 -3.00
CA GLN A 56 -7.38 -12.32 -3.73
C GLN A 56 -6.25 -13.27 -4.13
N ILE A 57 -5.12 -12.75 -4.63
CA ILE A 57 -3.98 -13.58 -5.02
C ILE A 57 -3.36 -14.24 -3.76
N THR A 58 -3.18 -13.49 -2.68
CA THR A 58 -2.63 -14.02 -1.42
C THR A 58 -3.50 -15.15 -0.87
N ALA A 59 -4.83 -15.01 -0.93
CA ALA A 59 -5.76 -16.06 -0.51
C ALA A 59 -5.62 -17.35 -1.37
N LYS A 60 -5.42 -17.22 -2.68
CA LYS A 60 -5.18 -18.36 -3.57
C LYS A 60 -3.86 -19.08 -3.28
N LEU A 61 -2.85 -18.36 -2.80
CA LEU A 61 -1.53 -18.91 -2.48
C LEU A 61 -1.42 -19.45 -1.04
N GLN A 62 -2.35 -19.13 -0.13
CA GLN A 62 -2.26 -19.49 1.28
C GLN A 62 -2.05 -21.00 1.52
N GLY A 63 -2.72 -21.87 0.75
CA GLY A 63 -2.59 -23.33 0.86
C GLY A 63 -1.35 -23.93 0.19
N GLN A 64 -0.57 -23.13 -0.55
CA GLN A 64 0.60 -23.57 -1.32
C GLN A 64 1.89 -22.89 -0.85
N ALA A 65 1.79 -21.79 -0.10
CA ALA A 65 2.93 -21.05 0.43
C ALA A 65 3.77 -21.94 1.36
N ARG A 66 5.05 -22.10 1.03
CA ARG A 66 6.01 -22.85 1.85
C ARG A 66 6.61 -21.97 2.94
N ASP A 67 6.94 -20.72 2.59
CA ASP A 67 7.39 -19.73 3.55
C ASP A 67 6.20 -19.07 4.27
N GLN A 68 5.84 -19.67 5.41
CA GLN A 68 4.77 -19.17 6.28
C GLN A 68 5.13 -17.83 6.95
N THR A 69 6.42 -17.52 7.11
CA THR A 69 6.86 -16.23 7.66
C THR A 69 6.61 -15.12 6.66
N GLN A 70 6.99 -15.33 5.39
CA GLN A 70 6.71 -14.40 4.31
C GLN A 70 5.20 -14.22 4.11
N LEU A 71 4.42 -15.31 4.14
CA LEU A 71 2.96 -15.22 4.08
C LEU A 71 2.37 -14.39 5.23
N GLY A 72 2.82 -14.61 6.47
CA GLY A 72 2.39 -13.81 7.63
C GLY A 72 2.75 -12.32 7.51
N ALA A 73 3.94 -12.02 6.96
CA ALA A 73 4.35 -10.65 6.68
C ALA A 73 3.47 -9.98 5.61
N ILE A 74 3.15 -10.70 4.52
CA ILE A 74 2.24 -10.22 3.48
C ILE A 74 0.86 -9.93 4.09
N GLN A 75 0.29 -10.86 4.85
CA GLN A 75 -1.01 -10.67 5.51
C GLN A 75 -1.00 -9.47 6.46
N THR A 76 0.09 -9.24 7.19
CA THR A 76 0.24 -8.07 8.05
C THR A 76 0.28 -6.77 7.23
N GLY A 77 1.02 -6.74 6.13
CA GLY A 77 1.05 -5.57 5.25
C GLY A 77 -0.31 -5.29 4.60
N LEU A 78 -1.04 -6.32 4.18
CA LEU A 78 -2.41 -6.18 3.66
C LEU A 78 -3.34 -5.54 4.70
N LYS A 79 -3.26 -5.95 5.98
CA LYS A 79 -4.01 -5.30 7.06
C LYS A 79 -3.64 -3.82 7.20
N LYS A 80 -2.36 -3.46 7.11
CA LYS A 80 -1.92 -2.06 7.16
C LYS A 80 -2.48 -1.24 5.99
N LEU A 81 -2.46 -1.80 4.77
CA LEU A 81 -3.06 -1.17 3.60
C LEU A 81 -4.58 -1.03 3.74
N GLN A 82 -5.26 -2.02 4.32
CA GLN A 82 -6.69 -1.94 4.60
C GLN A 82 -7.01 -0.76 5.54
N VAL A 83 -6.25 -0.60 6.63
CA VAL A 83 -6.42 0.54 7.54
C VAL A 83 -6.15 1.86 6.82
N ALA A 84 -5.16 1.89 5.92
CA ALA A 84 -4.87 3.09 5.14
C ALA A 84 -6.04 3.54 4.25
N THR A 85 -6.94 2.64 3.84
CA THR A 85 -8.10 3.01 3.00
C THR A 85 -9.08 3.96 3.69
N THR A 86 -9.11 3.98 5.02
CA THR A 86 -10.00 4.85 5.81
C THR A 86 -9.24 5.84 6.67
N TYR A 87 -7.94 5.98 6.43
CA TYR A 87 -7.07 6.87 7.19
C TYR A 87 -7.46 8.34 7.01
N GLN A 88 -7.49 9.08 8.12
CA GLN A 88 -7.66 10.52 8.12
C GLN A 88 -6.34 11.23 8.37
N LEU A 89 -6.00 12.16 7.48
CA LEU A 89 -4.87 13.06 7.65
C LEU A 89 -5.09 13.93 8.88
N THR A 90 -4.05 14.05 9.69
CA THR A 90 -4.03 14.96 10.83
C THR A 90 -3.87 16.41 10.38
N ALA A 91 -4.23 17.35 11.25
CA ALA A 91 -4.02 18.78 11.01
C ALA A 91 -2.54 19.09 10.74
N ASP A 92 -1.62 18.48 11.50
CA ASP A 92 -0.17 18.67 11.34
C ASP A 92 0.33 18.15 9.98
N GLN A 93 -0.17 17.00 9.52
CA GLN A 93 0.17 16.47 8.20
C GLN A 93 -0.23 17.45 7.08
N LEU A 94 -1.43 18.03 7.17
CA LEU A 94 -1.92 19.02 6.22
C LEU A 94 -1.12 20.33 6.29
N ALA A 95 -0.79 20.81 7.48
CA ALA A 95 0.03 22.00 7.68
C ALA A 95 1.42 21.83 7.04
N HIS A 96 2.11 20.73 7.35
CA HIS A 96 3.43 20.42 6.78
C HIS A 96 3.39 20.18 5.26
N ALA A 97 2.32 19.60 4.71
CA ALA A 97 2.15 19.47 3.26
C ALA A 97 2.04 20.85 2.59
N ASN A 98 1.29 21.77 3.20
CA ASN A 98 1.13 23.13 2.71
C ASN A 98 2.41 23.97 2.83
N GLU A 99 3.11 23.91 3.96
CA GLU A 99 4.42 24.56 4.13
C GLU A 99 5.41 24.12 3.06
N ARG A 100 5.51 22.82 2.78
CA ARG A 100 6.36 22.29 1.71
C ARG A 100 5.96 22.76 0.31
N ARG A 101 4.68 23.04 0.08
CA ARG A 101 4.19 23.59 -1.19
C ARG A 101 4.58 25.07 -1.32
N LEU A 102 4.44 25.84 -0.25
CA LEU A 102 4.81 27.25 -0.20
C LEU A 102 6.33 27.41 -0.36
N ASN A 103 7.13 26.67 0.41
CA ASN A 103 8.60 26.73 0.36
C ASN A 103 9.17 26.35 -1.01
N ARG A 104 8.47 25.52 -1.79
CA ARG A 104 8.84 25.23 -3.19
C ARG A 104 8.59 26.44 -4.10
N ARG A 105 7.44 27.12 -3.95
CA ARG A 105 7.10 28.31 -4.75
C ARG A 105 8.02 29.51 -4.52
N TYR A 106 8.69 29.60 -3.38
CA TYR A 106 9.63 30.68 -3.06
C TYR A 106 11.09 30.36 -3.41
N ARG A 107 11.38 29.12 -3.83
CA ARG A 107 12.71 28.69 -4.25
C ARG A 107 12.93 28.71 -5.76
N ASP A 108 11.83 28.75 -6.52
CA ASP A 108 11.81 28.94 -7.98
C ASP A 108 11.68 30.43 -8.30
#